data_AF-A0A0B1TH29-F1
#
_entry.id   AF-A0A0B1TH29-F1
#
_cell.length_a   1.000
_cell.length_b   1.000
_cell.length_c   1.000
_cell.angle_alpha   90.00
_cell.angle_beta   90.00
_cell.angle_gamma   90.00
#
_symmetry.space_group_name_H-M   'P 1'
#
loop_
_entity.id
_entity.type
_entity.pdbx_description
1 polymer ?
#
loop_
_entity_poly.entity_id
_entity_poly.type
_entity_poly.pdbx_seq_one_letter_code
_entity_poly.pdbx_strand_id
1 'polypeptide(L)'
;MRTISMYFYDVKTVYEFCGGRFPCDYVLPRITVPCLIMNGGQDRFCGDAKSCFLSVLKKARLEVHAQGGHDFYLKYPKWFTEKVQSFLKED
;
A
#
# COMPACT_ATOMS: atom_id res chain seq x y z
N MET A 1 29.05 -19.35 -14.24
CA MET A 1 27.60 -19.24 -14.46
C MET A 1 26.93 -19.25 -13.09
N ARG A 2 26.47 -18.09 -12.59
CA ARG A 2 25.79 -18.01 -11.28
C ARG A 2 24.30 -17.90 -11.54
N THR A 3 23.58 -18.98 -11.28
CA THR A 3 22.13 -19.00 -11.31
C THR A 3 21.63 -18.21 -10.10
N ILE A 4 20.96 -17.09 -10.32
CA ILE A 4 20.19 -16.42 -9.28
C ILE A 4 18.85 -17.16 -9.22
N SER A 5 18.69 -18.03 -8.23
CA SER A 5 17.37 -18.56 -7.88
C SER A 5 16.65 -17.48 -7.08
N MET A 6 15.72 -16.79 -7.73
CA MET A 6 14.83 -15.84 -7.09
C MET A 6 13.71 -16.65 -6.44
N TYR A 7 13.91 -17.02 -5.16
CA TYR A 7 12.83 -17.59 -4.37
C TYR A 7 11.76 -16.51 -4.20
N PHE A 8 10.63 -16.65 -4.88
CA PHE A 8 9.43 -15.87 -4.59
C PHE A 8 8.95 -16.28 -3.19
N TYR A 9 9.45 -15.61 -2.16
CA TYR A 9 8.89 -15.78 -0.82
C TYR A 9 7.50 -15.14 -0.80
N ASP A 10 6.49 -15.93 -0.42
CA ASP A 10 5.16 -15.43 -0.13
C ASP A 10 5.24 -14.26 0.87
N VAL A 11 4.43 -13.21 0.68
CA VAL A 11 4.45 -11.99 1.51
C VAL A 11 4.26 -12.35 2.98
N LYS A 12 3.47 -13.39 3.26
CA LYS A 12 3.28 -13.94 4.60
C LYS A 12 4.58 -14.49 5.21
N THR A 13 5.35 -15.26 4.45
CA THR A 13 6.64 -15.82 4.91
C THR A 13 7.64 -14.71 5.21
N VAL A 14 7.69 -13.66 4.39
CA VAL A 14 8.56 -12.49 4.65
C VAL A 14 8.10 -11.74 5.89
N TYR A 15 6.79 -11.52 6.05
CA TYR A 15 6.22 -10.85 7.21
C TYR A 15 6.52 -11.61 8.51
N GLU A 16 6.35 -12.94 8.51
CA GLU A 16 6.68 -13.81 9.63
C GLU A 16 8.19 -13.79 9.92
N PHE A 17 9.04 -13.84 8.89
CA PHE A 17 10.49 -13.74 9.03
C PHE A 17 10.92 -12.40 9.66
N CYS A 18 10.23 -11.31 9.35
CA CYS A 18 10.47 -10.00 9.96
C CYS A 18 9.85 -9.85 11.37
N GLY A 19 9.39 -10.94 11.99
CA GLY A 19 8.82 -10.92 13.34
C GLY A 19 7.41 -10.33 13.39
N GLY A 20 6.66 -10.41 12.30
CA GLY A 20 5.30 -9.88 12.20
C GLY A 20 5.25 -8.36 12.10
N ARG A 21 6.32 -7.73 11.60
CA ARG A 21 6.39 -6.30 11.28
C ARG A 21 7.32 -6.06 10.11
N PHE A 22 7.04 -5.05 9.29
CA PHE A 22 8.01 -4.66 8.28
C PHE A 22 8.96 -3.58 8.83
N PRO A 23 10.25 -3.56 8.44
CA PRO A 23 11.18 -2.53 8.88
C PRO A 23 10.72 -1.09 8.59
N CYS A 24 9.87 -0.90 7.57
CA CYS A 24 9.29 0.40 7.24
C CYS A 24 8.36 0.94 8.36
N ASP A 25 7.81 0.09 9.23
CA ASP A 25 6.94 0.50 10.34
C ASP A 25 7.64 1.48 11.31
N TYR A 26 8.96 1.42 11.43
CA TYR A 26 9.75 2.35 12.26
C TYR A 26 10.00 3.70 11.59
N VAL A 27 9.85 3.78 10.26
CA VAL A 27 10.16 4.96 9.44
C VAL A 27 8.89 5.71 9.04
N LEU A 28 7.78 4.99 8.80
CA LEU A 28 6.47 5.56 8.49
C LEU A 28 6.04 6.71 9.44
N PRO A 29 6.22 6.64 10.78
CA PRO A 29 5.81 7.74 11.67
C PRO A 29 6.59 9.04 11.45
N ARG A 30 7.75 8.97 10.78
CA ARG A 30 8.60 10.14 10.47
C ARG A 30 8.12 10.90 9.24
N ILE A 31 7.19 10.36 8.48
CA ILE A 31 6.63 11.01 7.29
C ILE A 31 5.63 12.08 7.76
N THR A 32 5.96 13.35 7.52
CA THR A 32 5.16 14.51 7.94
C THR A 32 4.45 15.21 6.79
N VAL A 33 4.74 14.82 5.55
CA VAL A 33 4.09 15.34 4.34
C VAL A 33 2.72 14.69 4.15
N PRO A 34 1.78 15.35 3.46
CA PRO A 34 0.52 14.71 3.06
C PRO A 34 0.79 13.44 2.24
N CYS A 35 0.07 12.37 2.56
CA CYS A 35 0.16 11.09 1.85
C CYS A 35 -1.21 10.64 1.36
N LEU A 36 -1.27 10.17 0.12
CA LEU A 36 -2.42 9.45 -0.41
C LEU A 36 -2.10 7.95 -0.44
N ILE A 37 -2.93 7.16 0.24
CA ILE A 37 -2.90 5.71 0.20
C ILE A 37 -4.07 5.27 -0.64
N MET A 38 -3.81 4.42 -1.64
CA MET A 38 -4.84 3.87 -2.51
C MET A 38 -4.77 2.35 -2.47
N ASN A 39 -5.89 1.69 -2.26
CA ASN A 39 -5.95 0.23 -2.19
C ASN A 39 -7.16 -0.35 -2.92
N GLY A 40 -7.03 -1.58 -3.39
CA GLY A 40 -8.15 -2.39 -3.87
C GLY A 40 -8.88 -3.04 -2.70
N GLY A 41 -10.20 -2.89 -2.63
CA GLY A 41 -11.03 -3.50 -1.58
C GLY A 41 -11.09 -5.03 -1.62
N GLN A 42 -10.69 -5.64 -2.74
CA GLN A 42 -10.59 -7.08 -2.94
C GLN A 42 -9.13 -7.53 -3.16
N ASP A 43 -8.14 -6.68 -2.84
CA ASP A 43 -6.74 -7.08 -2.86
C ASP A 43 -6.49 -8.15 -1.77
N ARG A 44 -5.89 -9.28 -2.17
CA ARG A 44 -5.57 -10.41 -1.30
C ARG A 44 -4.07 -10.50 -0.98
N PHE A 45 -3.25 -9.69 -1.64
CA PHE A 45 -1.80 -9.67 -1.45
C PHE A 45 -1.40 -8.60 -0.43
N CYS A 46 -2.09 -7.47 -0.43
CA CYS A 46 -1.87 -6.39 0.53
C CYS A 46 -2.82 -6.51 1.73
N GLY A 47 -2.31 -6.27 2.94
CA GLY A 47 -3.11 -6.24 4.16
C GLY A 47 -4.10 -5.06 4.20
N ASP A 48 -4.89 -4.99 5.27
CA ASP A 48 -5.82 -3.88 5.48
C ASP A 48 -5.07 -2.54 5.61
N ALA A 49 -5.14 -1.71 4.58
CA ALA A 49 -4.45 -0.43 4.53
C ALA A 49 -4.82 0.51 5.68
N LYS A 50 -6.03 0.39 6.23
CA LYS A 50 -6.47 1.22 7.36
C LYS A 50 -5.65 0.91 8.61
N SER A 51 -5.54 -0.37 8.98
CA SER A 51 -4.76 -0.80 10.14
C SER A 51 -3.25 -0.61 9.95
N CYS A 52 -2.73 -0.86 8.74
CA CYS A 52 -1.30 -0.76 8.45
C CYS A 52 -0.78 0.69 8.39
N PHE A 53 -1.53 1.61 7.80
CA PHE A 53 -1.01 2.95 7.47
C PHE A 53 -1.65 4.09 8.26
N LEU A 54 -2.98 4.10 8.45
CA LEU A 54 -3.64 5.23 9.11
C LEU A 54 -3.38 5.28 10.63
N SER A 55 -2.97 4.17 11.24
CA SER A 55 -2.55 4.13 12.64
C SER A 55 -1.18 4.79 12.87
N VAL A 56 -0.37 4.96 11.80
CA VAL A 56 1.02 5.40 11.88
C VAL A 56 1.25 6.74 11.17
N LEU A 57 0.64 6.95 10.00
CA LEU A 57 0.77 8.17 9.21
C LEU A 57 -0.21 9.24 9.70
N LYS A 58 0.33 10.35 10.22
CA LYS A 58 -0.47 11.43 10.81
C LYS A 58 -1.23 12.28 9.79
N LYS A 59 -0.73 12.38 8.55
CA LYS A 59 -1.33 13.17 7.46
C LYS A 59 -1.60 12.29 6.24
N ALA A 60 -2.44 11.28 6.42
CA ALA A 60 -2.76 10.35 5.36
C ALA A 60 -4.24 10.34 5.02
N ARG A 61 -4.53 10.27 3.73
CA ARG A 61 -5.86 9.98 3.18
C ARG A 61 -5.86 8.57 2.61
N LEU A 62 -6.89 7.80 2.93
CA LEU A 62 -7.09 6.46 2.39
C LEU A 62 -8.27 6.46 1.41
N GLU A 63 -8.01 5.98 0.19
CA GLU A 63 -9.01 5.75 -0.85
C GLU A 63 -9.04 4.27 -1.19
N VAL A 64 -10.20 3.63 -1.08
CA VAL A 64 -10.36 2.20 -1.36
C VAL A 64 -11.36 2.02 -2.48
N HIS A 65 -10.92 1.39 -3.57
CA HIS A 65 -11.85 1.00 -4.64
C HIS A 65 -12.52 -0.33 -4.26
N ALA A 66 -13.81 -0.30 -3.93
CA ALA A 66 -14.53 -1.45 -3.36
C ALA A 66 -14.45 -2.75 -4.19
N GLN A 67 -14.39 -2.65 -5.53
CA GLN A 67 -14.29 -3.79 -6.45
C GLN A 67 -12.86 -4.01 -6.98
N GLY A 68 -11.91 -3.17 -6.57
CA GLY A 68 -10.53 -3.25 -7.04
C GLY A 68 -9.79 -4.42 -6.40
N GLY A 69 -9.11 -5.25 -7.20
CA GLY A 69 -8.10 -6.19 -6.71
C GLY A 69 -6.72 -5.53 -6.61
N HIS A 70 -5.66 -6.33 -6.61
CA HIS A 70 -4.27 -5.83 -6.62
C HIS A 70 -3.93 -4.99 -7.85
N ASP A 71 -4.64 -5.21 -8.95
CA ASP A 71 -4.50 -4.53 -10.23
C ASP A 71 -5.51 -3.38 -10.43
N PHE A 72 -6.06 -2.83 -9.34
CA PHE A 72 -7.11 -1.80 -9.40
C PHE A 72 -6.71 -0.57 -10.22
N TYR A 73 -5.43 -0.17 -10.20
CA TYR A 73 -4.93 0.98 -10.96
C TYR A 73 -4.93 0.73 -12.48
N LEU A 74 -4.81 -0.52 -12.92
CA LEU A 74 -4.91 -0.91 -14.33
C LEU A 74 -6.36 -1.11 -14.76
N LYS A 75 -7.20 -1.72 -13.90
CA LYS A 75 -8.60 -2.02 -14.22
C LYS A 75 -9.53 -0.82 -14.09
N TYR A 76 -9.22 0.10 -13.18
CA TYR A 76 -10.01 1.30 -12.89
C TYR A 76 -9.15 2.57 -13.03
N PRO A 77 -8.49 2.80 -14.18
CA PRO A 77 -7.52 3.87 -14.35
C PRO A 77 -8.15 5.26 -14.23
N LYS A 78 -9.42 5.40 -14.61
CA LYS A 78 -10.18 6.66 -14.47
C LYS A 78 -10.33 7.03 -13.00
N TRP A 79 -10.85 6.11 -12.18
CA TRP A 79 -10.98 6.32 -10.73
C TRP A 79 -9.63 6.61 -10.08
N PHE A 80 -8.60 5.83 -10.45
CA PHE A 80 -7.25 6.04 -9.93
C PHE A 80 -6.75 7.46 -10.20
N THR A 81 -6.85 7.89 -11.46
CA THR A 81 -6.39 9.21 -11.89
C THR A 81 -7.19 10.33 -11.24
N GLU A 82 -8.51 10.19 -11.14
CA GLU A 82 -9.39 11.18 -10.48
C GLU A 82 -8.99 11.39 -9.01
N LYS A 83 -8.71 10.32 -8.26
CA LYS A 83 -8.30 10.41 -6.86
C LYS A 83 -6.91 11.03 -6.68
N VAL A 84 -5.96 10.69 -7.55
CA VAL A 84 -4.63 11.32 -7.57
C VAL A 84 -4.76 12.81 -7.89
N GLN A 85 -5.53 13.17 -8.93
CA GLN A 85 -5.72 14.56 -9.32
C GLN A 85 -6.43 15.39 -8.24
N SER A 86 -7.43 14.82 -7.56
CA SER A 86 -8.06 15.47 -6.39
C SER A 86 -7.04 15.73 -5.29
N PHE A 87 -6.19 14.75 -4.97
CA PHE A 87 -5.20 14.88 -3.92
C PHE A 87 -4.15 15.96 -4.24
N LEU A 88 -3.68 16.02 -5.49
CA LEU A 88 -2.68 17.00 -5.93
C LEU A 88 -3.21 18.44 -5.97
N LYS A 89 -4.53 18.63 -5.95
CA LYS A 89 -5.19 19.94 -5.98
C LYS A 89 -5.64 20.41 -4.58
N GLU A 90 -5.42 19.60 -3.55
CA GLU A 90 -5.65 20.01 -2.17
C GLU A 90 -4.40 20.73 -1.67
N ASP A 91 -4.52 22.05 -1.47
CA ASP A 91 -3.49 22.94 -0.92
C ASP A 91 -3.22 22.66 0.58
#